data_AF-A0A316NK61-F1
#
_entry.id   AF-A0A316NK61-F1
#
_cell.length_a   1.000
_cell.length_b   1.000
_cell.length_c   1.000
_cell.angle_alpha   90.00
_cell.angle_beta   90.00
_cell.angle_gamma   90.00
#
_symmetry.space_group_name_H-M   'P 1'
#
loop_
_entity.id
_entity.type
_entity.pdbx_description
1 polymer ?
#
loop_
_entity_poly.entity_id
_entity_poly.type
_entity_poly.pdbx_seq_one_letter_code
_entity_poly.pdbx_strand_id
1 'polypeptide(L)'
;MSMIPEVKCRRCGATFSSMRSRCPNCGTRRVAQSGRAPSTTPGTVKGTASYERAETNTKWQMIFGLILVVAVILAVIVMVSTSLDGSDSSNKSTAMTPPVVTDYVPIIEAAPTASPTPTPTVESIKIFFYTDEKTSDFTMHVGDTVDLTAQVLPLTIQGVKVEWTSENTDYLTVTSTGDLSCTVECVGNISGGVKLTASCLGVEKTLTVYCVE
;
A
#
# COMPACT_ATOMS: atom_id res chain seq x y z
N MET A 1 40.95 17.71 46.98
CA MET A 1 40.76 16.24 46.94
C MET A 1 40.87 15.80 45.49
N SER A 2 41.91 15.05 45.14
CA SER A 2 42.17 14.59 43.77
C SER A 2 41.21 13.44 43.43
N MET A 3 40.14 13.74 42.71
CA MET A 3 39.25 12.73 42.12
C MET A 3 39.98 12.12 40.92
N ILE A 4 40.72 11.04 41.16
CA ILE A 4 41.37 10.27 40.10
C ILE A 4 40.25 9.65 39.25
N PRO A 5 40.14 9.96 37.95
CA PRO A 5 39.05 9.46 37.15
C PRO A 5 39.16 7.94 36.99
N GLU A 6 38.09 7.21 37.26
CA GLU A 6 38.00 5.76 37.05
C GLU A 6 37.38 5.44 35.68
N VAL A 7 37.82 4.34 35.08
CA VAL A 7 37.38 3.91 33.75
C VAL A 7 37.11 2.41 33.77
N LYS A 8 35.99 2.00 33.17
CA LYS A 8 35.63 0.59 33.04
C LYS A 8 36.33 -0.06 31.84
N CYS A 9 36.95 -1.21 32.06
CA CYS A 9 37.52 -2.01 30.98
C CYS A 9 36.41 -2.56 30.07
N ARG A 10 36.55 -2.40 28.75
CA ARG A 10 35.61 -2.97 27.77
C ARG A 10 35.65 -4.49 27.70
N ARG A 11 36.79 -5.14 28.02
CA ARG A 11 36.94 -6.59 27.85
C ARG A 11 36.58 -7.38 29.11
N CYS A 12 37.07 -6.95 30.27
CA CYS A 12 36.82 -7.65 31.55
C CYS A 12 35.86 -6.93 32.49
N GLY A 13 35.38 -5.72 32.15
CA GLY A 13 34.42 -4.98 32.98
C GLY A 13 34.98 -4.40 34.28
N ALA A 14 36.24 -4.69 34.65
CA ALA A 14 36.87 -4.15 35.85
C ALA A 14 37.07 -2.62 35.73
N THR A 15 36.81 -1.89 36.81
CA THR A 15 37.12 -0.46 36.93
C THR A 15 38.58 -0.28 37.34
N PHE A 16 39.27 0.67 36.71
CA PHE A 16 40.66 0.98 37.04
C PHE A 16 40.94 2.47 36.79
N SER A 17 41.99 2.99 37.42
CA SER A 17 42.40 4.39 37.27
C SER A 17 42.74 4.73 35.82
N SER A 18 42.21 5.86 35.35
CA SER A 18 42.42 6.41 34.00
C SER A 18 43.87 6.73 33.66
N MET A 19 44.77 6.80 34.65
CA MET A 19 46.21 6.99 34.46
C MET A 19 46.91 5.80 33.82
N ARG A 20 46.31 4.59 33.86
CA ARG A 20 46.92 3.39 33.29
C ARG A 20 46.48 3.18 31.84
N SER A 21 47.45 2.99 30.95
CA SER A 21 47.21 2.76 29.51
C SER A 21 46.76 1.34 29.17
N ARG A 22 46.88 0.39 30.11
CA ARG A 22 46.47 -1.01 29.99
C ARG A 22 45.66 -1.44 31.21
N CYS A 23 44.67 -2.29 30.99
CA CYS A 23 43.88 -2.86 32.08
C CYS A 23 44.77 -3.82 32.93
N PRO A 24 44.81 -3.67 34.27
CA PRO A 24 45.60 -4.55 35.13
C PRO A 24 45.08 -5.99 35.18
N ASN A 25 43.80 -6.21 34.88
CA ASN A 25 43.15 -7.51 35.02
C ASN A 25 43.15 -8.34 33.71
N CYS A 26 43.27 -7.71 32.54
CA CYS A 26 43.25 -8.43 31.25
C CYS A 26 44.26 -7.93 30.20
N GLY A 27 45.13 -6.97 30.55
CA GLY A 27 46.23 -6.52 29.69
C GLY A 27 45.85 -5.72 28.44
N THR A 28 44.55 -5.55 28.14
CA THR A 28 44.10 -4.83 26.95
C THR A 28 44.44 -3.35 27.02
N ARG A 29 44.99 -2.81 25.92
CA ARG A 29 45.30 -1.38 25.77
C ARG A 29 44.00 -0.57 25.72
N ARG A 30 43.99 0.56 26.43
CA ARG A 30 42.91 1.54 26.37
C ARG A 30 42.93 2.22 24.99
N VAL A 31 41.88 2.04 24.21
CA VAL A 31 41.69 2.75 22.94
C VAL A 31 41.00 4.08 23.27
N ALA A 32 41.57 5.21 22.83
CA ALA A 32 40.92 6.50 22.99
C ALA A 32 39.59 6.47 22.25
N GLN A 33 38.48 6.61 22.98
CA GLN A 33 37.16 6.68 22.37
C GLN A 33 37.09 8.03 21.64
N SER A 34 36.95 8.00 20.32
CA SER A 34 36.80 9.22 19.51
C SER A 34 35.66 10.05 20.09
N GLY A 35 35.93 11.29 20.48
CA GLY A 35 34.93 12.25 21.01
C GLY A 35 33.93 12.74 19.97
N ARG A 36 33.74 12.00 18.87
CA ARG A 36 32.68 12.28 17.91
C ARG A 36 31.38 11.82 18.56
N ALA A 37 30.54 12.79 18.93
CA ALA A 37 29.16 12.51 19.31
C ALA A 37 28.56 11.56 18.25
N PRO A 38 27.78 10.54 18.65
CA PRO A 38 27.12 9.69 17.68
C PRO A 38 26.35 10.60 16.74
N SER A 39 26.71 10.56 15.45
CA SER A 39 26.04 11.34 14.42
C SER A 39 24.54 11.06 14.56
N THR A 40 23.73 12.12 14.58
CA THR A 40 22.27 11.99 14.57
C THR A 40 21.89 11.02 13.46
N THR A 41 21.06 10.03 13.80
CA THR A 41 20.54 9.05 12.86
C THR A 41 20.03 9.80 11.62
N PRO A 42 20.32 9.36 10.38
CA PRO A 42 20.06 10.14 9.16
C PRO A 42 18.64 10.69 9.02
N GLY A 43 17.64 10.13 9.71
CA GLY A 43 16.25 10.58 9.67
C GLY A 43 15.93 11.90 10.38
N THR A 44 16.81 12.47 11.22
CA THR A 44 16.51 13.72 11.97
C THR A 44 17.18 14.98 11.38
N VAL A 45 17.98 14.84 10.32
CA VAL A 45 18.70 15.96 9.70
C VAL A 45 17.91 16.51 8.50
N LYS A 46 17.40 17.74 8.64
CA LYS A 46 16.68 18.46 7.58
C LYS A 46 17.54 18.54 6.31
N GLY A 47 16.96 18.19 5.15
CA GLY A 47 17.63 18.25 3.85
C GLY A 47 18.40 16.99 3.45
N THR A 48 18.27 15.89 4.18
CA THR A 48 18.78 14.58 3.73
C THR A 48 17.66 13.76 3.08
N ALA A 49 18.00 12.89 2.13
CA ALA A 49 17.04 12.00 1.46
C ALA A 49 16.31 11.04 2.43
N SER A 50 16.80 10.90 3.66
CA SER A 50 16.15 10.17 4.75
C SER A 50 15.07 11.01 5.46
N TYR A 51 15.24 12.33 5.53
CA TYR A 51 14.26 13.27 6.08
C TYR A 51 13.03 13.44 5.17
N GLU A 52 13.24 13.55 3.85
CA GLU A 52 12.14 13.63 2.87
C GLU A 52 11.26 12.36 2.88
N ARG A 53 11.89 11.20 3.08
CA ARG A 53 11.17 9.93 3.25
C ARG A 53 10.41 9.86 4.58
N ALA A 54 10.89 10.50 5.65
CA ALA A 54 10.16 10.54 6.92
C ALA A 54 8.96 11.53 6.89
N GLU A 55 9.07 12.63 6.14
CA GLU A 55 8.00 13.63 6.02
C GLU A 55 6.80 13.12 5.20
N THR A 56 7.04 12.37 4.12
CA THR A 56 5.95 11.79 3.33
C THR A 56 5.16 10.76 4.13
N ASN A 57 5.84 9.87 4.87
CA ASN A 57 5.17 8.88 5.71
C ASN A 57 4.37 9.49 6.87
N THR A 58 4.85 10.57 7.49
CA THR A 58 4.11 11.23 8.58
C THR A 58 2.89 12.01 8.08
N LYS A 59 2.94 12.61 6.88
CA LYS A 59 1.76 13.26 6.26
C LYS A 59 0.64 12.27 5.97
N TRP A 60 0.95 11.12 5.36
CA TRP A 60 -0.05 10.07 5.11
C TRP A 60 -0.58 9.47 6.41
N GLN A 61 0.27 9.22 7.40
CA GLN A 61 -0.16 8.71 8.70
C GLN A 61 -1.09 9.67 9.46
N MET A 62 -0.86 10.99 9.36
CA MET A 62 -1.74 12.00 9.95
C MET A 62 -3.10 12.07 9.24
N ILE A 63 -3.14 11.89 7.92
CA ILE A 63 -4.37 11.84 7.13
C ILE A 63 -5.20 10.60 7.48
N PHE A 64 -4.58 9.41 7.48
CA PHE A 64 -5.27 8.18 7.87
C PHE A 64 -5.77 8.22 9.32
N GLY A 65 -4.99 8.80 10.24
CA GLY A 65 -5.41 8.99 11.63
C GLY A 65 -6.62 9.91 11.77
N LEU A 66 -6.65 11.04 11.05
CA LEU A 66 -7.78 11.97 11.08
C LEU A 66 -9.05 11.32 10.53
N ILE A 67 -8.95 10.62 9.39
CA ILE A 67 -10.08 9.93 8.77
C ILE A 67 -10.66 8.88 9.72
N LEU A 68 -9.82 8.12 10.41
CA LEU A 68 -10.26 7.10 11.38
C LEU A 68 -11.04 7.73 12.55
N VAL A 69 -10.54 8.84 13.10
CA VAL A 69 -11.24 9.55 14.19
C VAL A 69 -12.60 10.07 13.74
N VAL A 70 -12.71 10.65 12.54
CA VAL A 70 -13.98 11.13 11.98
C VAL A 70 -14.96 9.96 11.78
N ALA A 71 -14.50 8.82 11.26
CA ALA A 71 -15.35 7.65 11.06
C ALA A 71 -15.95 7.12 12.36
N VAL A 72 -15.16 7.08 13.44
CA VAL A 72 -15.64 6.67 14.78
C VAL A 72 -16.69 7.65 15.31
N ILE A 73 -16.47 8.96 15.16
CA ILE A 73 -17.43 9.98 15.60
C ILE A 73 -18.77 9.82 14.85
N LEU A 74 -18.73 9.61 13.53
CA LEU A 74 -19.94 9.39 12.73
C LEU A 74 -20.68 8.12 13.15
N ALA A 75 -19.98 7.01 13.41
CA ALA A 75 -20.59 5.77 13.88
C ALA A 75 -21.33 5.96 15.22
N VAL A 76 -20.76 6.73 16.15
CA VAL A 76 -21.40 7.04 17.44
C VAL A 76 -22.64 7.91 17.24
N ILE A 77 -22.58 8.94 16.37
CA ILE A 77 -23.75 9.78 16.07
C ILE A 77 -24.89 8.96 15.45
N VAL A 78 -24.57 8.03 14.55
CA VAL A 78 -25.55 7.11 13.94
C VAL A 78 -26.12 6.15 14.98
N MET A 79 -25.29 5.62 15.88
CA MET A 79 -25.76 4.75 16.96
C MET A 79 -26.71 5.50 17.91
N VAL A 80 -26.42 6.74 18.27
CA VAL A 80 -27.29 7.56 19.13
C VAL A 80 -28.58 7.96 18.41
N SER A 81 -28.52 8.35 17.14
CA SER A 81 -29.72 8.72 16.37
C SER A 81 -30.65 7.53 16.12
N THR A 82 -30.11 6.36 15.77
CA THR A 82 -30.91 5.12 15.66
C THR A 82 -31.41 4.59 17.00
N SER A 83 -30.75 4.91 18.11
CA SER A 83 -31.23 4.57 19.47
C SER A 83 -32.32 5.51 19.98
N LEU A 84 -32.50 6.69 19.38
CA LEU A 84 -33.53 7.65 19.77
C LEU A 84 -34.81 7.55 18.91
N ASP A 85 -34.78 6.85 17.78
CA ASP A 85 -35.93 6.62 16.89
C ASP A 85 -36.70 5.31 17.21
N GLY A 86 -36.39 4.69 18.35
CA GLY A 86 -36.91 3.39 18.78
C GLY A 86 -37.86 3.45 19.99
N SER A 87 -38.66 4.50 20.13
CA SER A 87 -39.75 4.52 21.11
C SER A 87 -41.11 4.36 20.43
N ASP A 88 -41.37 3.18 19.88
CA ASP A 88 -42.74 2.71 19.68
C ASP A 88 -42.82 1.19 19.86
N SER A 89 -43.85 0.81 20.61
CA SER A 89 -44.01 -0.48 21.28
C SER A 89 -44.47 -1.58 20.32
N SER A 90 -43.98 -2.82 20.51
CA SER A 90 -44.91 -3.97 20.61
C SER A 90 -44.26 -5.20 21.21
N ASN A 91 -44.70 -5.42 22.43
CA ASN A 91 -44.63 -6.61 23.25
C ASN A 91 -45.12 -7.87 22.47
N LYS A 92 -44.32 -8.94 22.43
CA LYS A 92 -44.85 -10.29 22.21
C LYS A 92 -44.16 -11.28 23.15
N SER A 93 -44.97 -11.77 24.08
CA SER A 93 -44.62 -12.61 25.21
C SER A 93 -44.26 -14.05 24.83
N THR A 94 -43.32 -14.59 25.62
CA THR A 94 -43.25 -15.90 26.28
C THR A 94 -44.02 -17.10 25.68
N ALA A 95 -43.29 -18.19 25.41
CA ALA A 95 -43.75 -19.55 25.68
C ALA A 95 -42.55 -20.47 25.98
N MET A 96 -42.69 -21.30 27.01
CA MET A 96 -41.66 -22.06 27.71
C MET A 96 -42.12 -23.52 27.81
N THR A 97 -41.36 -24.51 27.32
CA THR A 97 -41.41 -25.96 27.68
C THR A 97 -40.42 -26.79 26.83
N PRO A 98 -40.01 -28.03 27.20
CA PRO A 98 -39.49 -28.63 28.45
C PRO A 98 -38.02 -29.15 28.27
N PRO A 99 -37.34 -29.72 29.30
CA PRO A 99 -35.94 -30.15 29.18
C PRO A 99 -35.81 -31.50 28.46
N VAL A 100 -35.06 -31.54 27.36
CA VAL A 100 -34.67 -32.78 26.68
C VAL A 100 -33.26 -33.16 27.14
N VAL A 101 -33.14 -34.36 27.69
CA VAL A 101 -31.89 -35.02 28.04
C VAL A 101 -31.19 -35.43 26.76
N THR A 102 -29.98 -34.94 26.51
CA THR A 102 -29.10 -35.43 25.44
C THR A 102 -27.69 -35.63 25.97
N ASP A 103 -27.20 -36.84 25.74
CA ASP A 103 -25.86 -37.34 26.04
C ASP A 103 -24.75 -36.34 25.71
N TYR A 104 -23.87 -36.11 26.69
CA TYR A 104 -22.69 -35.27 26.54
C TYR A 104 -21.61 -36.05 25.79
N VAL A 105 -21.62 -35.98 24.46
CA VAL A 105 -20.43 -36.27 23.65
C VAL A 105 -19.63 -34.95 23.54
N PRO A 106 -18.34 -34.92 23.91
CA PRO A 106 -17.55 -33.70 23.77
C PRO A 106 -17.43 -33.34 22.28
N ILE A 107 -18.10 -32.27 21.88
CA ILE A 107 -17.92 -31.64 20.57
C ILE A 107 -16.55 -30.97 20.61
N ILE A 108 -15.61 -31.52 19.84
CA ILE A 108 -14.36 -30.84 19.52
C ILE A 108 -14.74 -29.67 18.61
N GLU A 109 -14.75 -28.46 19.18
CA GLU A 109 -14.95 -27.22 18.46
C GLU A 109 -13.87 -27.12 17.37
N ALA A 110 -14.30 -27.22 16.10
CA ALA A 110 -13.42 -27.04 14.97
C ALA A 110 -12.81 -25.63 15.02
N ALA A 111 -11.50 -25.54 14.77
CA ALA A 111 -10.76 -24.29 14.78
C ALA A 111 -11.48 -23.21 13.94
N PRO A 112 -11.48 -21.93 14.37
CA PRO A 112 -12.18 -20.87 13.67
C PRO A 112 -11.69 -20.77 12.24
N THR A 113 -12.60 -20.94 11.28
CA THR A 113 -12.36 -20.71 9.86
C THR A 113 -11.86 -19.28 9.69
N ALA A 114 -10.65 -19.12 9.13
CA ALA A 114 -10.08 -17.81 8.85
C ALA A 114 -11.06 -16.97 8.02
N SER A 115 -11.28 -15.73 8.46
CA SER A 115 -12.09 -14.73 7.74
C SER A 115 -11.65 -14.64 6.28
N PRO A 116 -12.59 -14.51 5.30
CA PRO A 116 -12.22 -14.37 3.90
C PRO A 116 -11.24 -13.20 3.76
N THR A 117 -10.07 -13.49 3.21
CA THR A 117 -9.09 -12.47 2.83
C THR A 117 -9.76 -11.56 1.80
N PRO A 118 -9.76 -10.22 1.97
CA PRO A 118 -10.40 -9.34 1.01
C PRO A 118 -9.77 -9.56 -0.37
N THR A 119 -10.59 -9.97 -1.33
CA THR A 119 -10.19 -10.07 -2.74
C THR A 119 -9.75 -8.66 -3.18
N PRO A 120 -8.53 -8.49 -3.72
CA PRO A 120 -8.07 -7.17 -4.15
C PRO A 120 -8.99 -6.69 -5.29
N THR A 121 -9.76 -5.63 -5.04
CA THR A 121 -10.60 -5.00 -6.05
C THR A 121 -9.83 -3.89 -6.74
N VAL A 122 -9.79 -3.93 -8.07
CA VAL A 122 -9.30 -2.82 -8.89
C VAL A 122 -10.32 -1.68 -8.85
N GLU A 123 -9.85 -0.46 -8.62
CA GLU A 123 -10.71 0.73 -8.59
C GLU A 123 -10.71 1.48 -9.92
N SER A 124 -9.55 1.62 -10.55
CA SER A 124 -9.43 2.33 -11.83
C SER A 124 -8.20 1.90 -12.63
N ILE A 125 -8.27 2.12 -13.95
CA ILE A 125 -7.17 1.90 -14.88
C ILE A 125 -6.87 3.24 -15.56
N LYS A 126 -5.62 3.67 -15.47
CA LYS A 126 -5.09 4.85 -16.17
C LYS A 126 -4.20 4.40 -17.30
N ILE A 127 -4.29 5.06 -18.45
CA ILE A 127 -3.50 4.75 -19.64
C ILE A 127 -2.53 5.90 -19.86
N PHE A 128 -1.26 5.58 -20.09
CA PHE A 128 -0.20 6.54 -20.31
C PHE A 128 0.44 6.33 -21.67
N PHE A 129 0.74 7.44 -22.34
CA PHE A 129 1.67 7.49 -23.47
C PHE A 129 2.97 8.11 -22.97
N TYR A 130 4.03 7.32 -22.86
CA TYR A 130 5.23 7.69 -22.13
C TYR A 130 4.92 8.19 -20.70
N THR A 131 5.04 9.49 -20.45
CA THR A 131 4.76 10.13 -19.15
C THR A 131 3.39 10.79 -19.07
N ASP A 132 2.67 10.90 -20.19
CA ASP A 132 1.42 11.65 -20.27
C ASP A 132 0.22 10.72 -20.09
N GLU A 133 -0.60 11.00 -19.08
CA GLU A 133 -1.87 10.31 -18.86
C GLU A 133 -2.84 10.65 -20.00
N LYS A 134 -3.28 9.64 -20.74
CA LYS A 134 -4.35 9.76 -21.73
C LYS A 134 -5.69 9.57 -21.05
N THR A 135 -6.34 10.71 -20.81
CA THR A 135 -7.68 10.79 -20.24
C THR A 135 -8.78 10.84 -21.31
N SER A 136 -8.42 11.11 -22.56
CA SER A 136 -9.31 11.25 -23.71
C SER A 136 -8.80 10.52 -24.95
N ASP A 137 -9.65 10.45 -25.97
CA ASP A 137 -9.34 9.97 -27.31
C ASP A 137 -8.11 10.67 -27.93
N PHE A 138 -7.44 9.99 -28.84
CA PHE A 138 -6.26 10.52 -29.53
C PHE A 138 -6.18 10.07 -30.99
N THR A 139 -5.36 10.75 -31.78
CA THR A 139 -5.20 10.53 -33.23
C THR A 139 -3.84 9.89 -33.52
N MET A 140 -3.78 9.00 -34.50
CA MET A 140 -2.56 8.37 -35.02
C MET A 140 -2.55 8.40 -36.54
N HIS A 141 -1.38 8.53 -37.17
CA HIS A 141 -1.27 8.38 -38.62
C HIS A 141 -1.11 6.90 -39.00
N VAL A 142 -1.53 6.53 -40.20
CA VAL A 142 -1.31 5.17 -40.74
C VAL A 142 0.19 4.89 -40.84
N GLY A 143 0.61 3.77 -40.26
CA GLY A 143 2.01 3.36 -40.12
C GLY A 143 2.66 3.81 -38.81
N ASP A 144 1.99 4.63 -37.99
CA ASP A 144 2.50 5.00 -36.67
C ASP A 144 2.36 3.84 -35.68
N THR A 145 3.38 3.68 -34.86
CA THR A 145 3.41 2.76 -33.72
C THR A 145 3.52 3.55 -32.41
N VAL A 146 2.63 3.27 -31.47
CA VAL A 146 2.51 3.97 -30.19
C VAL A 146 2.55 2.96 -29.05
N ASP A 147 3.49 3.16 -28.13
CA ASP A 147 3.63 2.37 -26.92
C ASP A 147 2.74 2.97 -25.81
N LEU A 148 1.82 2.16 -25.30
CA LEU A 148 0.94 2.52 -24.20
C LEU A 148 1.28 1.71 -22.96
N THR A 149 1.15 2.35 -21.80
CA THR A 149 1.34 1.69 -20.50
C THR A 149 0.09 1.91 -19.65
N ALA A 150 -0.47 0.84 -19.11
CA ALA A 150 -1.56 0.92 -18.15
C ALA A 150 -1.02 0.95 -16.72
N GLN A 151 -1.66 1.73 -15.88
CA GLN A 151 -1.47 1.75 -14.43
C GLN A 151 -2.79 1.38 -13.78
N VAL A 152 -2.77 0.29 -13.01
CA VAL A 152 -3.93 -0.19 -12.30
C VAL A 152 -3.86 0.31 -10.85
N LEU A 153 -4.93 0.95 -10.40
CA LEU A 153 -5.08 1.49 -9.06
C LEU A 153 -6.06 0.64 -8.24
N PRO A 154 -5.79 0.40 -6.95
CA PRO A 154 -4.62 0.85 -6.18
C PRO A 154 -3.33 0.08 -6.51
N LEU A 155 -2.17 0.74 -6.39
CA LEU A 155 -0.84 0.14 -6.65
C LEU A 155 -0.44 -0.97 -5.66
N THR A 156 -1.29 -1.27 -4.69
CA THR A 156 -1.10 -2.34 -3.71
C THR A 156 -1.30 -3.73 -4.31
N ILE A 157 -1.96 -3.82 -5.48
CA ILE A 157 -2.19 -5.08 -6.18
C ILE A 157 -0.93 -5.45 -6.96
N GLN A 158 -0.38 -6.64 -6.68
CA GLN A 158 0.81 -7.17 -7.36
C GLN A 158 0.43 -8.22 -8.40
N GLY A 159 1.30 -8.42 -9.41
CA GLY A 159 1.08 -9.41 -10.48
C GLY A 159 -0.10 -9.06 -11.39
N VAL A 160 -0.41 -7.77 -11.51
CA VAL A 160 -1.53 -7.29 -12.32
C VAL A 160 -1.18 -7.39 -13.79
N LYS A 161 -2.05 -8.05 -14.54
CA LYS A 161 -1.98 -8.15 -16.00
C LYS A 161 -3.17 -7.43 -16.60
N VAL A 162 -2.89 -6.49 -17.51
CA VAL A 162 -3.90 -5.76 -18.28
C VAL A 162 -4.03 -6.43 -19.63
N GLU A 163 -5.26 -6.79 -19.97
CA GLU A 163 -5.59 -7.30 -21.29
C GLU A 163 -5.99 -6.13 -22.19
N TRP A 164 -5.35 -6.05 -23.35
CA TRP A 164 -5.59 -4.99 -24.32
C TRP A 164 -6.31 -5.57 -25.53
N THR A 165 -7.41 -4.95 -25.91
CA THR A 165 -8.24 -5.40 -27.03
C THR A 165 -8.60 -4.21 -27.92
N SER A 166 -8.57 -4.40 -29.23
CA SER A 166 -9.12 -3.43 -30.18
C SER A 166 -10.44 -3.94 -30.77
N GLU A 167 -11.36 -3.02 -31.01
CA GLU A 167 -12.66 -3.31 -31.63
C GLU A 167 -12.49 -3.78 -33.09
N ASN A 168 -11.42 -3.33 -33.77
CA ASN A 168 -11.13 -3.72 -35.14
C ASN A 168 -9.63 -3.83 -35.41
N THR A 169 -9.15 -5.08 -35.53
CA THR A 169 -7.74 -5.40 -35.76
C THR A 169 -7.25 -5.12 -37.17
N ASP A 170 -8.14 -4.94 -38.15
CA ASP A 170 -7.75 -4.67 -39.54
C ASP A 170 -7.20 -3.25 -39.72
N TYR A 171 -7.59 -2.33 -38.83
CA TYR A 171 -7.18 -0.92 -38.85
C TYR A 171 -6.26 -0.56 -37.69
N LEU A 172 -6.42 -1.22 -36.54
CA LEU A 172 -5.64 -0.94 -35.35
C LEU A 172 -5.25 -2.25 -34.66
N THR A 173 -3.99 -2.61 -34.81
CA THR A 173 -3.43 -3.81 -34.20
C THR A 173 -2.86 -3.46 -32.83
N VAL A 174 -3.03 -4.38 -31.88
CA VAL A 174 -2.59 -4.20 -30.50
C VAL A 174 -1.80 -5.42 -30.09
N THR A 175 -0.60 -5.19 -29.61
CA THR A 175 0.34 -6.24 -29.21
C THR A 175 0.76 -5.99 -27.77
N SER A 176 0.39 -6.88 -26.85
CA SER A 176 0.85 -6.79 -25.46
C SER A 176 2.34 -7.13 -25.40
N THR A 177 3.17 -6.16 -25.03
CA THR A 177 4.63 -6.33 -24.88
C THR A 177 5.05 -6.65 -23.45
N GLY A 178 4.16 -6.47 -22.49
CA GLY A 178 4.37 -6.81 -21.09
C GLY A 178 3.06 -6.97 -20.34
N ASP A 179 3.14 -7.11 -19.02
CA ASP A 179 1.94 -7.29 -18.18
C ASP A 179 1.06 -6.04 -18.15
N LEU A 180 1.65 -4.86 -18.33
CA LEU A 180 0.96 -3.57 -18.29
C LEU A 180 1.14 -2.75 -19.57
N SER A 181 2.10 -3.12 -20.42
CA SER A 181 2.44 -2.37 -21.63
C SER A 181 1.92 -3.05 -22.90
N CYS A 182 1.49 -2.25 -23.85
CA CYS A 182 1.15 -2.70 -25.20
C CYS A 182 1.69 -1.74 -26.25
N THR A 183 1.85 -2.25 -27.46
CA THR A 183 2.17 -1.48 -28.64
C THR A 183 0.95 -1.48 -29.56
N VAL A 184 0.54 -0.30 -29.97
CA VAL A 184 -0.59 -0.09 -30.87
C VAL A 184 -0.04 0.39 -32.19
N GLU A 185 -0.39 -0.29 -33.28
CA GLU A 185 0.01 0.09 -34.63
C GLU A 185 -1.24 0.38 -35.46
N CYS A 186 -1.27 1.58 -36.06
CA CYS A 186 -2.35 1.99 -36.95
C CYS A 186 -2.03 1.47 -38.37
N VAL A 187 -2.78 0.46 -38.81
CA VAL A 187 -2.55 -0.25 -40.08
C VAL A 187 -3.33 0.39 -41.23
N GLY A 188 -4.46 1.04 -40.94
CA GLY A 188 -5.30 1.65 -41.97
C GLY A 188 -6.16 2.79 -41.46
N ASN A 189 -6.58 3.67 -42.38
CA ASN A 189 -7.47 4.78 -42.09
C ASN A 189 -8.93 4.30 -41.95
N ILE A 190 -9.62 4.76 -40.90
CA ILE A 190 -11.03 4.50 -40.68
C ILE A 190 -11.74 5.73 -40.13
N SER A 191 -12.83 6.13 -40.78
CA SER A 191 -13.69 7.19 -40.31
C SER A 191 -14.44 6.76 -39.04
N GLY A 192 -14.33 7.54 -37.97
CA GLY A 192 -14.98 7.26 -36.68
C GLY A 192 -14.08 6.64 -35.62
N GLY A 193 -12.83 6.29 -35.97
CA GLY A 193 -11.84 5.73 -35.05
C GLY A 193 -12.15 4.29 -34.63
N VAL A 194 -11.17 3.67 -33.96
CA VAL A 194 -11.26 2.32 -33.40
C VAL A 194 -11.21 2.41 -31.88
N LYS A 195 -12.10 1.71 -31.18
CA LYS A 195 -12.03 1.64 -29.72
C LYS A 195 -10.94 0.66 -29.29
N LEU A 196 -10.06 1.15 -28.44
CA LEU A 196 -9.07 0.39 -27.69
C LEU A 196 -9.57 0.24 -26.26
N THR A 197 -9.67 -0.99 -25.77
CA THR A 197 -10.12 -1.29 -24.41
C THR A 197 -9.01 -1.99 -23.63
N ALA A 198 -8.68 -1.43 -22.47
CA ALA A 198 -7.80 -2.04 -21.47
C ALA A 198 -8.66 -2.60 -20.35
N SER A 199 -8.64 -3.92 -20.13
CA SER A 199 -9.40 -4.59 -19.09
C SER A 199 -8.47 -5.22 -18.05
N CYS A 200 -8.86 -5.14 -16.78
CA CYS A 200 -8.15 -5.78 -15.67
C CYS A 200 -9.12 -6.08 -14.53
N LEU A 201 -9.23 -7.35 -14.15
CA LEU A 201 -10.03 -7.83 -13.01
C LEU A 201 -11.46 -7.27 -12.97
N GLY A 202 -12.10 -7.13 -14.14
CA GLY A 202 -13.47 -6.66 -14.29
C GLY A 202 -13.64 -5.13 -14.39
N VAL A 203 -12.56 -4.36 -14.29
CA VAL A 203 -12.55 -2.92 -14.60
C VAL A 203 -12.03 -2.73 -16.01
N GLU A 204 -12.68 -1.87 -16.78
CA GLU A 204 -12.31 -1.60 -18.16
C GLU A 204 -12.18 -0.10 -18.40
N LYS A 205 -11.21 0.27 -19.24
CA LYS A 205 -11.02 1.62 -19.72
C LYS A 205 -10.93 1.61 -21.24
N THR A 206 -11.85 2.33 -21.87
CA THR A 206 -11.93 2.46 -23.32
C THR A 206 -11.41 3.82 -23.77
N LEU A 207 -10.67 3.83 -24.88
CA LEU A 207 -10.20 5.02 -25.59
C LEU A 207 -10.54 4.86 -27.08
N THR A 208 -10.95 5.93 -27.74
CA THR A 208 -11.11 5.92 -29.19
C THR A 208 -9.82 6.42 -29.84
N VAL A 209 -9.28 5.64 -30.78
CA VAL A 209 -8.10 6.01 -31.56
C VAL A 209 -8.54 6.36 -32.98
N TYR A 210 -8.33 7.60 -33.38
CA TYR A 210 -8.65 8.05 -34.73
C TYR A 210 -7.43 7.83 -35.63
N CYS A 211 -7.53 6.82 -36.50
CA CYS A 211 -6.54 6.55 -37.53
C CYS A 211 -6.78 7.48 -38.73
N VAL A 212 -5.80 8.34 -39.03
CA VAL A 212 -5.81 9.29 -40.14
C VAL A 212 -4.68 8.98 -41.13
N GLU A 213 -4.82 9.41 -42.39
CA GLU A 213 -3.75 9.31 -43.40
C GLU A 213 -2.53 10.18 -43.08
#